data_AF-A0A7R6WRD2-F1
#
_entry.id   AF-A0A7R6WRD2-F1
#
_cell.length_a   1.000
_cell.length_b   1.000
_cell.length_c   1.000
_cell.angle_alpha   90.00
_cell.angle_beta   90.00
_cell.angle_gamma   90.00
#
_symmetry.space_group_name_H-M   'P 1'
#
loop_
_entity.id
_entity.type
_entity.pdbx_description
1 polymer ?
#
loop_
_entity_poly.entity_id
_entity_poly.type
_entity_poly.pdbx_seq_one_letter_code
_entity_poly.pdbx_strand_id
1 'polypeptide(L)'
;MVAPRPVWKGLLKVGSVACGVKIVGATSEASKIHFKILNRKDGLPVKSMYADEKTGEPVETEDQVKGFEVEKDEFLQIEPDDIKALKLTSNMEVGEFVAISEIDTRYLEKPYYPIPADGAAVEAYGVIRDAMRNKGVAARSCIVLYQRGREVVIEPYGKGMVMTELRNHNEMVSEDSVFDSMTKAKYDPELLEIAGMLIDKKVTTFDPSKFEDTYEDALIAMIDAKRRGKAPPKAAPKPQENVINLAEVLKKSLTQEGLATPNKSSPKRKSA
;
A
#
# COMPACT_ATOMS: atom_id res chain seq x y z
N MET A 1 -4.74 3.81 -24.63
CA MET A 1 -4.23 3.79 -23.25
C MET A 1 -3.52 5.11 -23.02
N VAL A 2 -4.00 5.96 -22.10
CA VAL A 2 -3.37 7.25 -21.82
C VAL A 2 -1.99 6.97 -21.22
N ALA A 3 -0.92 7.52 -21.81
CA ALA A 3 0.42 7.36 -21.28
C ALA A 3 0.47 7.93 -19.85
N PRO A 4 0.89 7.16 -18.85
CA PRO A 4 0.81 7.59 -17.46
C PRO A 4 1.74 8.78 -17.23
N ARG A 5 1.20 9.83 -16.61
CA ARG A 5 1.89 11.13 -16.46
C ARG A 5 3.03 10.99 -15.44
N PRO A 6 4.27 11.37 -15.78
CA PRO A 6 5.36 11.39 -14.82
C PRO A 6 5.05 12.32 -13.66
N VAL A 7 5.26 11.83 -12.43
CA VAL A 7 5.14 12.61 -11.19
C VAL A 7 6.44 13.30 -10.82
N TRP A 8 7.57 12.81 -11.35
CA TRP A 8 8.91 13.33 -11.06
C TRP A 8 9.88 13.05 -12.21
N LYS A 9 10.92 13.87 -12.35
CA LYS A 9 12.04 13.69 -13.29
C LYS A 9 13.35 14.08 -12.61
N GLY A 10 14.42 13.34 -12.89
CA GLY A 10 15.74 13.65 -12.37
C GLY A 10 16.78 12.62 -12.81
N LEU A 11 17.93 12.62 -12.14
CA LEU A 11 19.01 11.66 -12.39
C LEU A 11 19.00 10.58 -11.32
N LEU A 12 19.13 9.32 -11.75
CA LEU A 12 19.51 8.19 -10.91
C LEU A 12 21.03 8.03 -11.00
N LYS A 13 21.72 8.17 -9.89
CA LYS A 13 23.19 8.07 -9.82
C LYS A 13 23.61 6.86 -9.00
N VAL A 14 24.51 6.06 -9.55
CA VAL A 14 25.17 4.93 -8.89
C VAL A 14 26.68 5.13 -9.07
N GLY A 15 27.34 5.67 -8.04
CA GLY A 15 28.74 6.11 -8.15
C GLY A 15 28.92 7.12 -9.28
N SER A 16 29.79 6.81 -10.24
CA SER A 16 30.04 7.66 -11.41
C SER A 16 29.04 7.49 -12.56
N VAL A 17 28.16 6.48 -12.51
CA VAL A 17 27.15 6.25 -13.54
C VAL A 17 25.91 7.06 -13.21
N ALA A 18 25.44 7.87 -14.14
CA ALA A 18 24.20 8.63 -14.02
C ALA A 18 23.28 8.35 -15.20
N CYS A 19 21.99 8.13 -14.94
CA CYS A 19 20.98 7.99 -15.99
C CYS A 19 19.76 8.88 -15.72
N GLY A 20 19.28 9.55 -16.76
CA GLY A 20 18.04 10.32 -16.68
C GLY A 20 16.84 9.41 -16.52
N VAL A 21 16.02 9.66 -15.52
CA VAL A 21 14.82 8.86 -15.23
C VAL A 21 13.59 9.74 -15.01
N LYS A 22 12.43 9.17 -15.34
CA LYS A 22 11.10 9.71 -15.02
C LYS A 22 10.41 8.71 -14.11
N ILE A 23 9.69 9.18 -13.11
CA ILE A 23 8.94 8.32 -12.19
C ILE A 23 7.47 8.43 -12.52
N VAL A 24 6.82 7.28 -12.62
CA VAL A 24 5.40 7.13 -12.94
C VAL A 24 4.73 6.32 -11.83
N GLY A 25 3.52 6.68 -11.41
CA GLY A 25 2.78 5.89 -10.41
C GLY A 25 2.50 4.47 -10.91
N ALA A 26 2.73 3.46 -10.07
CA ALA A 26 2.33 2.07 -10.37
C ALA A 26 0.84 1.82 -10.05
N THR A 27 0.22 2.72 -9.28
CA THR A 27 -1.22 2.74 -9.01
C THR A 27 -1.87 3.95 -9.69
N SER A 28 -3.15 3.80 -10.03
CA SER A 28 -3.97 4.87 -10.59
C SER A 28 -5.28 4.95 -9.82
N GLU A 29 -5.74 6.16 -9.55
CA GLU A 29 -7.07 6.40 -8.99
C GLU A 29 -8.14 6.63 -10.08
N ALA A 30 -7.79 6.40 -11.35
CA ALA A 30 -8.67 6.70 -12.48
C ALA A 30 -9.98 5.86 -12.49
N SER A 31 -9.97 4.67 -11.88
CA SER A 31 -11.18 3.85 -11.76
C SER A 31 -12.11 4.34 -10.65
N LYS A 32 -11.59 5.09 -9.67
CA LYS A 32 -12.36 5.48 -8.48
C LYS A 32 -13.53 6.39 -8.84
N ILE A 33 -14.71 6.10 -8.34
CA ILE A 33 -15.87 6.99 -8.44
C ILE A 33 -15.65 8.23 -7.56
N HIS A 34 -15.63 9.40 -8.20
CA HIS A 34 -15.52 10.69 -7.52
C HIS A 34 -16.88 11.39 -7.47
N PHE A 35 -17.30 11.78 -6.27
CA PHE A 35 -18.50 12.59 -6.09
C PHE A 35 -18.15 14.07 -6.03
N LYS A 36 -18.94 14.89 -6.74
CA LYS A 36 -18.99 16.32 -6.45
C LYS A 36 -19.93 16.55 -5.27
N ILE A 37 -19.52 17.43 -4.37
CA ILE A 37 -20.41 17.91 -3.31
C ILE A 37 -21.43 18.84 -3.97
N LEU A 38 -22.72 18.56 -3.77
CA LEU A 38 -23.82 19.36 -4.30
C LEU A 38 -24.58 20.02 -3.16
N ASN A 39 -25.06 21.24 -3.37
CA ASN A 39 -26.00 21.87 -2.46
C ASN A 39 -27.34 21.14 -2.57
N ARG A 40 -27.86 20.68 -1.42
CA ARG A 40 -29.09 19.86 -1.35
C ARG A 40 -30.33 20.62 -1.85
N LYS A 41 -30.35 21.96 -1.76
CA LYS A 41 -31.52 22.77 -2.12
C LYS A 41 -31.66 22.98 -3.63
N ASP A 42 -30.57 23.24 -4.33
CA ASP A 42 -30.55 23.62 -5.75
C ASP A 42 -29.87 22.58 -6.66
N GLY A 43 -29.16 21.60 -6.10
CA GLY A 43 -28.44 20.56 -6.84
C GLY A 43 -27.14 21.04 -7.50
N LEU A 44 -26.69 22.26 -7.23
CA LEU A 44 -25.50 22.83 -7.86
C LEU A 44 -24.21 22.37 -7.15
N PRO A 45 -23.11 22.16 -7.89
CA PRO A 45 -21.81 21.84 -7.29
C PRO A 45 -21.31 22.97 -6.38
N VAL A 46 -20.79 22.58 -5.21
CA VAL A 46 -20.20 23.50 -4.23
C VAL A 46 -18.69 23.57 -4.42
N LYS A 47 -18.12 24.76 -4.22
CA LYS A 47 -16.68 25.01 -4.19
C LYS A 47 -16.24 25.19 -2.73
N SER A 48 -15.16 24.52 -2.34
CA SER A 48 -14.53 24.74 -1.03
C SER A 48 -13.73 26.05 -1.05
N MET A 49 -13.84 26.84 0.02
CA MET A 49 -13.02 28.04 0.27
C MET A 49 -12.54 28.01 1.71
N TYR A 50 -11.30 28.48 1.93
CA TYR A 50 -10.81 28.75 3.28
C TYR A 50 -11.37 30.10 3.73
N ALA A 51 -11.75 30.19 4.99
CA ALA A 51 -12.26 31.41 5.60
C ALA A 51 -11.60 31.61 6.96
N ASP A 52 -11.42 32.88 7.35
CA ASP A 52 -10.84 33.26 8.64
C ASP A 52 -11.70 32.74 9.80
N GLU A 53 -11.08 32.09 10.77
CA GLU A 53 -11.81 31.42 11.87
C GLU A 53 -12.58 32.42 12.75
N LYS A 54 -12.07 33.66 12.88
CA LYS A 54 -12.71 34.71 13.69
C LYS A 54 -13.78 35.49 12.95
N THR A 55 -13.57 35.80 11.67
CA THR A 55 -14.45 36.69 10.90
C THR A 55 -15.45 35.92 10.03
N GLY A 56 -15.10 34.68 9.63
CA GLY A 56 -15.85 33.89 8.67
C GLY A 56 -15.73 34.37 7.23
N GLU A 57 -14.84 35.35 6.97
CA GLU A 57 -14.62 35.90 5.63
C GLU A 57 -13.70 34.98 4.81
N PRO A 58 -13.98 34.77 3.50
CA PRO A 58 -13.14 33.94 2.66
C PRO A 58 -11.76 34.57 2.48
N VAL A 59 -10.72 33.73 2.51
CA VAL A 59 -9.33 34.13 2.32
C VAL A 59 -8.87 33.64 0.96
N GLU A 60 -8.39 34.55 0.10
CA GLU A 60 -7.87 34.22 -1.22
C GLU A 60 -6.56 33.43 -1.13
N THR A 61 -6.26 32.65 -2.17
CA THR A 61 -5.10 31.72 -2.13
C THR A 61 -3.76 32.44 -1.98
N GLU A 62 -3.67 33.69 -2.46
CA GLU A 62 -2.46 34.52 -2.37
C GLU A 62 -2.19 35.00 -0.93
N ASP A 63 -3.23 35.13 -0.11
CA ASP A 63 -3.15 35.58 1.28
C ASP A 63 -3.05 34.40 2.28
N GLN A 64 -2.99 33.16 1.78
CA GLN A 64 -2.88 31.96 2.59
C GLN A 64 -1.41 31.56 2.83
N VAL A 65 -0.98 31.60 4.08
CA VAL A 65 0.33 31.12 4.54
C VAL A 65 0.19 29.93 5.49
N LYS A 66 1.28 29.17 5.69
CA LYS A 66 1.30 28.08 6.66
C LYS A 66 1.65 28.63 8.04
N GLY A 67 0.92 28.22 9.07
CA GLY A 67 1.26 28.50 10.46
C GLY A 67 1.77 27.23 11.17
N PHE A 68 2.83 27.36 11.95
CA PHE A 68 3.26 26.33 12.91
C PHE A 68 2.95 26.80 14.32
N GLU A 69 2.14 26.05 15.06
CA GLU A 69 1.76 26.37 16.43
C GLU A 69 2.95 26.14 17.37
N VAL A 70 3.46 27.24 17.95
CA VAL A 70 4.60 27.19 18.89
C VAL A 70 4.08 27.06 20.32
N GLU A 71 3.01 27.80 20.62
CA GLU A 71 2.23 27.73 21.84
C GLU A 71 0.75 27.80 21.49
N LYS A 72 -0.12 27.50 22.46
CA LYS A 72 -1.57 27.51 22.24
C LYS A 72 -2.02 28.84 21.66
N ASP A 73 -2.61 28.80 20.46
CA ASP A 73 -3.08 29.96 19.70
C ASP A 73 -1.97 30.95 19.24
N GLU A 74 -0.70 30.57 19.31
CA GLU A 74 0.45 31.35 18.79
C GLU A 74 1.12 30.62 17.61
N PHE A 75 1.07 31.25 16.44
CA PHE A 75 1.53 30.66 15.19
C PHE A 75 2.73 31.40 14.62
N LEU A 76 3.81 30.66 14.36
CA LEU A 76 4.90 31.12 13.51
C LEU A 76 4.50 30.97 12.05
N GLN A 77 4.49 32.07 11.30
CA GLN A 77 4.23 32.03 9.87
C GLN A 77 5.43 31.42 9.13
N ILE A 78 5.15 30.50 8.22
CA ILE A 78 6.11 29.85 7.36
C ILE A 78 5.74 30.21 5.93
N GLU A 79 6.59 31.03 5.31
CA GLU A 79 6.41 31.44 3.93
C GLU A 79 6.66 30.25 2.99
N PRO A 80 5.89 30.12 1.88
CA PRO A 80 6.15 29.10 0.88
C PRO A 80 7.58 29.15 0.32
N ASP A 81 8.19 30.34 0.27
CA ASP A 81 9.54 30.53 -0.26
C ASP A 81 10.64 30.06 0.72
N ASP A 82 10.40 30.14 2.04
CA ASP A 82 11.32 29.57 3.05
C ASP A 82 11.42 28.05 2.89
N ILE A 83 10.29 27.39 2.63
CA ILE A 83 10.25 25.94 2.36
C ILE A 83 10.97 25.60 1.06
N LYS A 84 10.82 26.42 0.01
CA LYS A 84 11.53 26.22 -1.27
C LYS A 84 13.04 26.41 -1.13
N ALA A 85 13.48 27.30 -0.24
CA ALA A 85 14.89 27.59 -0.01
C ALA A 85 15.67 26.41 0.61
N LEU A 86 14.98 25.39 1.15
CA LEU A 86 15.59 24.21 1.78
C LEU A 86 16.45 23.32 0.86
N LYS A 87 16.73 23.71 -0.40
CA LYS A 87 17.65 23.05 -1.36
C LYS A 87 17.63 21.51 -1.29
N LEU A 88 16.43 20.94 -1.33
CA LEU A 88 16.23 19.51 -1.37
C LEU A 88 16.76 18.98 -2.71
N THR A 89 17.90 18.28 -2.69
CA THR A 89 18.59 17.76 -3.89
C THR A 89 17.62 16.97 -4.77
N SER A 90 17.51 17.36 -6.04
CA SER A 90 16.55 16.79 -6.99
C SER A 90 17.05 15.51 -7.69
N ASN A 91 18.14 14.92 -7.22
CA ASN A 91 18.72 13.71 -7.78
C ASN A 91 18.58 12.54 -6.80
N MET A 92 18.40 11.35 -7.37
CA MET A 92 18.33 10.10 -6.63
C MET A 92 19.73 9.49 -6.60
N GLU A 93 20.42 9.65 -5.48
CA GLU A 93 21.77 9.12 -5.30
C GLU A 93 21.70 7.80 -4.55
N VAL A 94 22.24 6.74 -5.15
CA VAL A 94 22.29 5.41 -4.57
C VAL A 94 23.61 5.26 -3.81
N GLY A 95 23.49 5.24 -2.48
CA GLY A 95 24.64 5.02 -1.59
C GLY A 95 24.83 3.56 -1.19
N GLU A 96 23.75 2.79 -1.13
CA GLU A 96 23.74 1.45 -0.55
C GLU A 96 22.88 0.48 -1.36
N PHE A 97 23.23 -0.80 -1.29
CA PHE A 97 22.43 -1.89 -1.83
C PHE A 97 22.11 -2.89 -0.72
N VAL A 98 20.88 -3.40 -0.72
CA VAL A 98 20.38 -4.38 0.26
C VAL A 98 19.86 -5.62 -0.48
N ALA A 99 20.03 -6.81 0.10
CA ALA A 99 19.45 -8.01 -0.50
C ALA A 99 17.92 -7.90 -0.50
N ILE A 100 17.27 -8.24 -1.61
CA ILE A 100 15.81 -8.11 -1.74
C ILE A 100 15.08 -8.94 -0.66
N SER A 101 15.65 -10.09 -0.28
CA SER A 101 15.12 -10.97 0.76
C SER A 101 15.19 -10.40 2.19
N GLU A 102 16.02 -9.38 2.43
CA GLU A 102 16.16 -8.73 3.74
C GLU A 102 15.21 -7.53 3.91
N ILE A 103 14.50 -7.14 2.86
CA ILE A 103 13.57 -6.02 2.91
C ILE A 103 12.31 -6.47 3.66
N ASP A 104 12.13 -5.94 4.87
CA ASP A 104 10.90 -6.12 5.62
C ASP A 104 9.74 -5.43 4.90
N THR A 105 8.84 -6.25 4.34
CA THR A 105 7.66 -5.81 3.59
C THR A 105 6.76 -4.84 4.35
N ARG A 106 6.80 -4.81 5.70
CA ARG A 106 6.06 -3.84 6.52
C ARG A 106 6.46 -2.39 6.26
N TYR A 107 7.69 -2.16 5.78
CA TYR A 107 8.17 -0.82 5.43
C TYR A 107 7.74 -0.37 4.03
N LEU A 108 7.27 -1.27 3.16
CA LEU A 108 6.91 -0.93 1.78
C LEU A 108 5.56 -0.21 1.72
N GLU A 109 5.55 1.04 1.25
CA GLU A 109 4.35 1.87 1.20
C GLU A 109 3.74 1.97 -0.20
N LYS A 110 4.38 2.72 -1.10
CA LYS A 110 3.78 3.10 -2.38
C LYS A 110 4.72 2.81 -3.57
N PRO A 111 4.29 1.99 -4.54
CA PRO A 111 5.12 1.63 -5.69
C PRO A 111 5.01 2.63 -6.84
N TYR A 112 6.12 2.76 -7.57
CA TYR A 112 6.30 3.56 -8.76
C TYR A 112 7.18 2.83 -9.79
N TYR A 113 7.04 3.19 -11.05
CA TYR A 113 7.90 2.75 -12.14
C TYR A 113 8.87 3.87 -12.53
N PRO A 114 10.16 3.79 -12.13
CA PRO A 114 11.21 4.58 -12.76
C PRO A 114 11.47 4.06 -14.17
N ILE A 115 11.37 4.94 -15.17
CA ILE A 115 11.61 4.65 -16.58
C ILE A 115 12.71 5.57 -17.15
N PRO A 116 13.46 5.15 -18.18
CA PRO A 116 14.41 6.03 -18.86
C PRO A 116 13.75 7.34 -19.33
N ALA A 117 14.42 8.47 -19.14
CA ALA A 117 13.89 9.76 -19.53
C ALA A 117 13.83 9.95 -21.06
N ASP A 118 14.77 9.34 -21.78
CA ASP A 118 14.92 9.38 -23.23
C ASP A 118 15.71 8.15 -23.72
N GLY A 119 15.98 8.09 -25.03
CA GLY A 119 16.73 6.99 -25.64
C GLY A 119 18.18 6.89 -25.16
N ALA A 120 18.83 8.00 -24.82
CA ALA A 120 20.23 8.01 -24.36
C ALA A 120 20.36 7.40 -22.96
N ALA A 121 19.33 7.51 -22.12
CA ALA A 121 19.32 6.93 -20.78
C ALA A 121 19.08 5.40 -20.73
N VAL A 122 18.63 4.78 -21.84
CA VAL A 122 18.21 3.37 -21.87
C VAL A 122 19.34 2.41 -21.52
N GLU A 123 20.53 2.63 -22.07
CA GLU A 123 21.68 1.73 -21.86
C GLU A 123 22.12 1.75 -20.39
N ALA A 124 22.39 2.93 -19.84
CA ALA A 124 22.80 3.08 -18.44
C ALA A 124 21.74 2.56 -17.46
N TYR A 125 20.45 2.82 -17.74
CA TYR A 125 19.34 2.25 -16.96
C TYR A 125 19.33 0.71 -17.01
N GLY A 126 19.51 0.12 -18.19
CA GLY A 126 19.55 -1.33 -18.38
C GLY A 126 20.71 -1.99 -17.64
N VAL A 127 21.91 -1.39 -17.71
CA VAL A 127 23.10 -1.87 -17.00
C VAL A 127 22.88 -1.89 -15.49
N ILE A 128 22.36 -0.81 -14.91
CA ILE A 128 22.05 -0.73 -13.47
C ILE A 128 21.02 -1.81 -13.09
N ARG A 129 19.92 -1.92 -13.85
CA ARG A 129 18.86 -2.91 -13.62
C ARG A 129 19.41 -4.34 -13.62
N ASP A 130 20.19 -4.70 -14.64
CA ASP A 130 20.67 -6.07 -14.82
C ASP A 130 21.79 -6.41 -13.83
N ALA A 131 22.64 -5.45 -13.48
CA ALA A 131 23.62 -5.62 -12.41
C ALA A 131 22.94 -5.93 -11.06
N MET A 132 21.92 -5.15 -10.68
CA MET A 132 21.13 -5.40 -9.47
C MET A 132 20.44 -6.77 -9.53
N ARG A 133 19.87 -7.14 -10.68
CA ARG A 133 19.18 -8.43 -10.88
C ARG A 133 20.13 -9.60 -10.65
N ASN A 134 21.32 -9.54 -11.25
CA ASN A 134 22.32 -10.59 -11.13
C ASN A 134 22.87 -10.73 -9.70
N LYS A 135 22.79 -9.68 -8.91
CA LYS A 135 23.21 -9.66 -7.49
C LYS A 135 22.08 -9.95 -6.51
N GLY A 136 20.82 -9.93 -6.94
CA GLY A 136 19.67 -10.12 -6.06
C GLY A 136 19.48 -9.00 -5.04
N VAL A 137 19.85 -7.77 -5.41
CA VAL A 137 19.82 -6.59 -4.52
C VAL A 137 18.89 -5.50 -5.02
N ALA A 138 18.41 -4.67 -4.09
CA ALA A 138 17.76 -3.40 -4.35
C ALA A 138 18.67 -2.25 -3.95
N ALA A 139 18.58 -1.12 -4.66
CA ALA A 139 19.24 0.12 -4.30
C ALA A 139 18.43 0.90 -3.25
N ARG A 140 19.09 1.40 -2.21
CA ARG A 140 18.51 2.39 -1.29
C ARG A 140 18.89 3.79 -1.72
N SER A 141 17.92 4.69 -1.68
CA SER A 141 18.12 6.10 -2.02
C SER A 141 17.11 7.00 -1.29
N CYS A 142 17.36 8.30 -1.33
CA CYS A 142 16.44 9.32 -0.87
C CYS A 142 16.04 10.20 -2.07
N ILE A 143 14.75 10.49 -2.19
CA ILE A 143 14.19 11.34 -3.24
C ILE A 143 13.24 12.38 -2.65
N VAL A 144 13.16 13.53 -3.29
CA VAL A 144 12.21 14.58 -2.92
C VAL A 144 10.97 14.43 -3.79
N LEU A 145 9.89 13.93 -3.21
CA LEU A 145 8.57 13.82 -3.83
C LEU A 145 7.59 14.73 -3.09
N TYR A 146 6.81 15.52 -3.83
CA TYR A 146 5.80 16.43 -3.27
C TYR A 146 6.33 17.30 -2.10
N GLN A 147 7.50 17.91 -2.29
CA GLN A 147 8.19 18.78 -1.32
C GLN A 147 8.65 18.08 -0.02
N ARG A 148 8.66 16.74 0.02
CA ARG A 148 9.18 15.98 1.17
C ARG A 148 10.22 14.97 0.73
N GLY A 149 11.25 14.82 1.56
CA GLY A 149 12.18 13.69 1.45
C GLY A 149 11.43 12.37 1.66
N ARG A 150 11.81 11.37 0.88
CA ARG A 150 11.27 10.00 0.90
C ARG A 150 12.44 9.04 0.78
N GLU A 151 12.56 8.17 1.76
CA GLU A 151 13.37 6.98 1.63
C GLU A 151 12.71 6.04 0.63
N VAL A 152 13.50 5.48 -0.29
CA VAL A 152 13.01 4.58 -1.33
C VAL A 152 13.94 3.38 -1.49
N VAL A 153 13.34 2.27 -1.90
CA VAL A 153 14.05 1.10 -2.45
C VAL A 153 13.75 0.97 -3.93
N ILE A 154 14.75 0.63 -4.73
CA ILE A 154 14.61 0.44 -6.17
C ILE A 154 15.09 -0.96 -6.51
N GLU A 155 14.21 -1.78 -7.07
CA GLU A 155 14.52 -3.17 -7.40
C GLU A 155 14.24 -3.48 -8.88
N PRO A 156 14.99 -4.42 -9.49
CA PRO A 156 14.73 -4.89 -10.85
C PRO A 156 13.36 -5.58 -10.98
N TYR A 157 12.54 -5.14 -11.93
CA TYR A 157 11.20 -5.69 -12.13
C TYR A 157 10.89 -5.87 -13.63
N GLY A 158 10.85 -7.13 -14.08
CA GLY A 158 10.66 -7.46 -15.49
C GLY A 158 11.66 -6.74 -16.42
N LYS A 159 11.16 -5.98 -17.39
CA LYS A 159 11.98 -5.15 -18.30
C LYS A 159 12.40 -3.80 -17.70
N GLY A 160 11.92 -3.44 -16.52
CA GLY A 160 12.19 -2.17 -15.86
C GLY A 160 12.68 -2.37 -14.43
N MET A 161 12.32 -1.40 -13.59
CA MET A 161 12.55 -1.40 -12.15
C MET A 161 11.26 -0.92 -11.47
N VAL A 162 11.11 -1.28 -10.21
CA VAL A 162 10.09 -0.73 -9.31
C VAL A 162 10.81 0.07 -8.24
N MET A 163 10.33 1.28 -7.98
CA MET A 163 10.74 2.09 -6.83
C MET A 163 9.59 2.12 -5.84
N THR A 164 9.85 1.81 -4.58
CA THR A 164 8.83 1.82 -3.52
C THR A 164 9.22 2.81 -2.44
N GLU A 165 8.31 3.73 -2.11
CA GLU A 165 8.42 4.59 -0.91
C GLU A 165 8.47 3.72 0.35
N LEU A 166 9.36 4.06 1.27
CA LEU A 166 9.49 3.41 2.57
C LEU A 166 8.82 4.23 3.67
N ARG A 167 8.12 3.53 4.56
CA ARG A 167 7.65 4.09 5.85
C ARG A 167 8.85 4.42 6.72
N ASN A 168 8.76 5.48 7.51
CA ASN A 168 9.83 5.82 8.44
C ASN A 168 9.78 4.88 9.65
N HIS A 169 10.94 4.57 10.22
CA HIS A 169 11.01 3.68 11.38
C HIS A 169 10.22 4.19 12.59
N ASN A 170 10.17 5.51 12.80
CA ASN A 170 9.40 6.14 13.88
C ASN A 170 7.87 6.03 13.70
N GLU A 171 7.39 5.68 12.51
CA GLU A 171 5.97 5.42 12.22
C GLU A 171 5.60 3.96 12.50
N MET A 172 6.59 3.09 12.73
CA MET A 172 6.38 1.66 12.93
C MET A 172 6.07 1.34 14.39
N VAL A 173 5.00 0.57 14.60
CA VAL A 173 4.66 0.01 15.92
C VAL A 173 5.54 -1.20 16.18
N SER A 174 6.14 -1.27 17.38
CA SER A 174 6.98 -2.40 17.78
C SER A 174 6.19 -3.69 17.90
N GLU A 175 6.69 -4.77 17.28
CA GLU A 175 6.09 -6.10 17.39
C GLU A 175 6.12 -6.63 18.84
N ASP A 176 7.16 -6.32 19.60
CA ASP A 176 7.23 -6.68 21.02
C ASP A 176 6.08 -6.05 21.79
N SER A 177 5.77 -4.77 21.53
CA SER A 177 4.67 -4.09 22.22
C SER A 177 3.29 -4.65 21.90
N VAL A 178 3.09 -5.19 20.69
CA VAL A 178 1.81 -5.73 20.23
C VAL A 178 1.67 -7.21 20.64
N PHE A 179 2.76 -7.96 20.62
CA PHE A 179 2.76 -9.41 20.79
C PHE A 179 3.21 -9.88 22.18
N ASP A 180 3.57 -8.98 23.11
CA ASP A 180 3.99 -9.31 24.48
C ASP A 180 3.04 -10.29 25.20
N SER A 181 1.73 -10.10 25.00
CA SER A 181 0.70 -10.96 25.59
C SER A 181 0.53 -12.32 24.90
N MET A 182 1.07 -12.50 23.69
CA MET A 182 0.97 -13.75 22.93
C MET A 182 2.06 -14.73 23.38
N THR A 183 1.80 -15.42 24.49
CA THR A 183 2.69 -16.48 24.99
C THR A 183 2.74 -17.68 24.04
N LYS A 184 3.90 -18.34 23.97
CA LYS A 184 4.11 -19.56 23.18
C LYS A 184 3.32 -20.73 23.77
N ALA A 185 2.06 -20.88 23.35
CA ALA A 185 1.23 -22.00 23.75
C ALA A 185 1.71 -23.31 23.12
N LYS A 186 1.64 -24.42 23.88
CA LYS A 186 1.76 -25.77 23.31
C LYS A 186 0.42 -26.14 22.69
N TYR A 187 0.38 -26.26 21.37
CA TYR A 187 -0.81 -26.68 20.64
C TYR A 187 -0.87 -28.21 20.52
N ASP A 188 -2.09 -28.75 20.43
CA ASP A 188 -2.33 -30.16 20.16
C ASP A 188 -1.84 -30.51 18.74
N PRO A 189 -0.91 -31.48 18.57
CA PRO A 189 -0.46 -31.93 17.26
C PRO A 189 -1.58 -32.34 16.30
N GLU A 190 -2.67 -32.94 16.80
CA GLU A 190 -3.83 -33.35 15.97
C GLU A 190 -4.53 -32.12 15.36
N LEU A 191 -4.63 -31.03 16.14
CA LEU A 191 -5.22 -29.77 15.65
C LEU A 191 -4.32 -29.08 14.63
N LEU A 192 -3.00 -29.11 14.82
CA LEU A 192 -2.03 -28.57 13.85
C LEU A 192 -2.07 -29.34 12.52
N GLU A 193 -2.16 -30.67 12.58
CA GLU A 193 -2.28 -31.51 11.38
C GLU A 193 -3.56 -31.22 10.60
N ILE A 194 -4.70 -31.15 11.30
CA ILE A 194 -5.99 -30.80 10.71
C ILE A 194 -5.95 -29.40 10.07
N ALA A 195 -5.38 -28.41 10.75
CA ALA A 195 -5.23 -27.06 10.21
C ALA A 195 -4.30 -27.06 8.98
N GLY A 196 -3.20 -27.81 9.02
CA GLY A 196 -2.28 -27.97 7.89
C GLY A 196 -2.96 -28.51 6.64
N MET A 197 -3.75 -29.59 6.76
CA MET A 197 -4.51 -30.15 5.63
C MET A 197 -5.50 -29.15 5.02
N LEU A 198 -6.15 -28.32 5.85
CA LEU A 198 -7.03 -27.25 5.36
C LEU A 198 -6.26 -26.18 4.59
N ILE A 199 -5.09 -25.78 5.10
CA ILE A 199 -4.22 -24.81 4.43
C ILE A 199 -3.76 -25.38 3.09
N ASP A 200 -3.21 -26.59 3.07
CA ASP A 200 -2.70 -27.24 1.84
C ASP A 200 -3.75 -27.33 0.75
N LYS A 201 -5.00 -27.62 1.12
CA LYS A 201 -6.14 -27.67 0.19
C LYS A 201 -6.49 -26.31 -0.42
N LYS A 202 -6.21 -25.22 0.30
CA LYS A 202 -6.54 -23.85 -0.09
C LYS A 202 -5.35 -23.04 -0.60
N VAL A 203 -4.14 -23.59 -0.62
CA VAL A 203 -3.00 -22.97 -1.27
C VAL A 203 -3.34 -22.71 -2.74
N THR A 204 -3.17 -21.47 -3.17
CA THR A 204 -3.43 -21.01 -4.54
C THR A 204 -2.30 -20.11 -5.02
N THR A 205 -2.23 -19.89 -6.32
CA THR A 205 -1.37 -18.85 -6.90
C THR A 205 -1.96 -17.46 -6.61
N PHE A 206 -1.09 -16.50 -6.32
CA PHE A 206 -1.47 -15.09 -6.23
C PHE A 206 -1.93 -14.60 -7.60
N ASP A 207 -3.21 -14.26 -7.71
CA ASP A 207 -3.83 -13.76 -8.94
C ASP A 207 -4.63 -12.49 -8.63
N PRO A 208 -4.06 -11.30 -8.87
CA PRO A 208 -4.70 -10.04 -8.56
C PRO A 208 -5.91 -9.75 -9.44
N SER A 209 -6.13 -10.50 -10.54
CA SER A 209 -7.31 -10.33 -11.39
C SER A 209 -8.62 -10.76 -10.72
N LYS A 210 -8.52 -11.52 -9.62
CA LYS A 210 -9.65 -11.95 -8.79
C LYS A 210 -9.98 -10.98 -7.65
N PHE A 211 -9.25 -9.87 -7.54
CA PHE A 211 -9.53 -8.88 -6.50
C PHE A 211 -10.74 -8.06 -6.90
N GLU A 212 -11.77 -8.08 -6.06
CA GLU A 212 -13.02 -7.37 -6.29
C GLU A 212 -13.09 -6.16 -5.34
N ASP A 213 -13.33 -4.96 -5.90
CA ASP A 213 -13.67 -3.79 -5.09
C ASP A 213 -15.18 -3.83 -4.81
N THR A 214 -15.53 -4.64 -3.81
CA THR A 214 -16.94 -4.83 -3.40
C THR A 214 -17.65 -3.53 -3.02
N TYR A 215 -16.90 -2.49 -2.62
CA TYR A 215 -17.46 -1.19 -2.31
C TYR A 215 -17.80 -0.41 -3.58
N GLU A 216 -16.87 -0.34 -4.53
CA GLU A 216 -17.07 0.33 -5.81
C GLU A 216 -18.19 -0.33 -6.63
N ASP A 217 -18.25 -1.66 -6.64
CA ASP A 217 -19.35 -2.42 -7.28
C ASP A 217 -20.71 -2.12 -6.63
N ALA A 218 -20.78 -2.09 -5.30
CA ALA A 218 -21.99 -1.73 -4.57
C ALA A 218 -22.42 -0.27 -4.85
N LEU A 219 -21.44 0.62 -5.02
CA LEU A 219 -21.67 2.03 -5.33
C LEU A 219 -22.23 2.20 -6.75
N ILE A 220 -21.68 1.50 -7.74
CA ILE A 220 -22.19 1.46 -9.12
C ILE A 220 -23.64 0.95 -9.11
N ALA A 221 -23.89 -0.17 -8.43
CA ALA A 221 -25.23 -0.75 -8.34
C ALA A 221 -26.22 0.22 -7.66
N MET A 222 -25.80 0.94 -6.62
CA MET A 222 -26.61 1.96 -5.96
C MET A 222 -26.92 3.13 -6.92
N ILE A 223 -25.93 3.62 -7.67
CA ILE A 223 -26.10 4.71 -8.64
C ILE A 223 -27.09 4.29 -9.74
N ASP A 224 -26.97 3.08 -10.28
CA ASP A 224 -27.86 2.55 -11.31
C ASP A 224 -29.29 2.31 -10.81
N ALA A 225 -29.45 1.78 -9.59
CA ALA A 225 -30.76 1.64 -8.96
C ALA A 225 -31.45 3.00 -8.81
N LYS A 226 -30.71 4.01 -8.31
CA LYS A 226 -31.21 5.37 -8.13
C LYS A 226 -31.56 6.03 -9.46
N ARG A 227 -30.76 5.85 -10.51
CA ARG A 227 -31.06 6.31 -11.88
C ARG A 227 -32.35 5.72 -12.44
N ARG A 228 -32.66 4.47 -12.08
CA ARG A 228 -33.87 3.75 -12.52
C ARG A 228 -35.08 3.95 -11.59
N GLY A 229 -34.97 4.80 -10.56
CA GLY A 229 -36.02 5.03 -9.57
C GLY A 229 -36.31 3.83 -8.66
N LYS A 230 -35.37 2.88 -8.54
CA LYS A 230 -35.49 1.69 -7.69
C LYS A 230 -34.76 1.89 -6.36
N ALA A 231 -35.17 1.15 -5.34
CA ALA A 231 -34.46 1.10 -4.07
C ALA A 231 -33.04 0.52 -4.26
N PRO A 232 -32.04 0.99 -3.49
CA PRO A 232 -30.69 0.46 -3.56
C PRO A 232 -30.65 -1.01 -3.08
N PRO A 233 -29.64 -1.79 -3.52
CA PRO A 233 -29.48 -3.19 -3.10
C PRO A 233 -29.30 -3.29 -1.58
N LYS A 234 -29.88 -4.34 -0.98
CA LYS A 234 -29.76 -4.60 0.46
C LYS A 234 -28.36 -5.12 0.79
N ALA A 235 -27.82 -4.71 1.95
CA ALA A 235 -26.57 -5.24 2.46
C ALA A 235 -26.65 -6.76 2.65
N ALA A 236 -25.53 -7.46 2.43
CA ALA A 236 -25.42 -8.89 2.70
C ALA A 236 -25.70 -9.18 4.18
N PRO A 237 -26.35 -10.30 4.53
CA PRO A 237 -26.55 -10.70 5.92
C PRO A 237 -25.21 -10.86 6.63
N LYS A 238 -25.12 -10.37 7.88
CA LYS A 238 -23.94 -10.65 8.71
C LYS A 238 -23.85 -12.15 8.98
N PRO A 239 -22.66 -12.77 8.82
CA PRO A 239 -22.46 -14.16 9.24
C PRO A 239 -22.83 -14.32 10.72
N GLN A 240 -23.51 -15.40 11.08
CA GLN A 240 -23.78 -15.72 12.48
C GLN A 240 -22.51 -16.27 13.14
N GLU A 241 -22.03 -15.59 14.17
CA GLU A 241 -20.91 -16.06 15.01
C GLU A 241 -21.44 -17.06 16.04
N ASN A 242 -21.28 -18.35 15.78
CA ASN A 242 -21.45 -19.40 16.80
C ASN A 242 -20.24 -20.34 16.73
N VAL A 243 -19.24 -20.07 17.55
CA VAL A 243 -18.04 -20.92 17.65
C VAL A 243 -17.87 -21.34 19.11
N ILE A 244 -18.35 -22.54 19.44
CA ILE A 244 -18.25 -23.11 20.80
C ILE A 244 -17.15 -24.20 20.87
N ASN A 245 -16.66 -24.73 19.74
CA ASN A 245 -15.60 -25.74 19.73
C ASN A 245 -14.73 -25.72 18.45
N LEU A 246 -13.47 -25.27 18.58
CA LEU A 246 -12.50 -25.17 17.47
C LEU A 246 -12.21 -26.52 16.80
N ALA A 247 -12.10 -27.61 17.58
CA ALA A 247 -11.77 -28.94 17.04
C ALA A 247 -12.90 -29.48 16.17
N GLU A 248 -14.16 -29.29 16.58
CA GLU A 248 -15.33 -29.67 15.80
C GLU A 248 -15.49 -28.80 14.55
N VAL A 249 -15.21 -27.50 14.65
CA VAL A 249 -15.25 -26.59 13.50
C VAL A 249 -14.20 -26.98 12.46
N LEU A 250 -12.97 -27.26 12.86
CA LEU A 250 -11.93 -27.66 11.91
C LEU A 250 -12.24 -29.03 11.26
N LYS A 251 -12.75 -30.01 12.02
CA LYS A 251 -13.21 -31.30 11.48
C LYS A 251 -14.41 -31.15 10.54
N LYS A 252 -15.32 -30.23 10.84
CA LYS A 252 -16.46 -29.89 9.97
C LYS A 252 -16.00 -29.17 8.70
N SER A 253 -15.02 -28.28 8.78
CA SER A 253 -14.41 -27.64 7.62
C SER A 253 -13.71 -28.65 6.72
N LEU A 254 -12.98 -29.63 7.29
CA LEU A 254 -12.36 -30.71 6.49
C LEU A 254 -13.40 -31.52 5.72
N THR A 255 -14.50 -31.90 6.37
CA THR A 255 -15.56 -32.68 5.73
C THR A 255 -16.32 -31.88 4.67
N GLN A 256 -16.53 -30.58 4.87
CA GLN A 256 -17.09 -29.67 3.85
C GLN A 256 -16.18 -29.52 2.62
N GLU A 257 -14.87 -29.53 2.82
CA GLU A 257 -13.85 -29.48 1.76
C GLU A 257 -13.57 -30.86 1.12
N GLY A 258 -14.32 -31.90 1.53
CA GLY A 258 -14.22 -33.25 0.98
C GLY A 258 -12.99 -34.05 1.43
N LEU A 259 -12.36 -33.65 2.54
CA LEU A 259 -11.17 -34.29 3.11
C LEU A 259 -11.56 -35.23 4.27
N ALA A 260 -10.94 -36.42 4.31
CA ALA A 260 -11.12 -37.36 5.41
C ALA A 260 -10.33 -36.91 6.64
N THR A 261 -10.95 -36.98 7.83
CA THR A 261 -10.25 -36.74 9.09
C THR A 261 -9.17 -37.79 9.32
N PRO A 262 -7.98 -37.41 9.84
CA PRO A 262 -6.90 -38.34 10.09
C PRO A 262 -7.36 -39.42 11.08
N ASN A 263 -7.25 -40.68 10.67
CA ASN A 263 -7.75 -41.82 11.43
C ASN A 263 -6.72 -42.18 12.51
N LYS A 264 -7.14 -42.27 13.78
CA LYS A 264 -6.28 -42.74 14.87
C LYS A 264 -5.74 -44.13 14.51
N SER A 265 -4.46 -44.25 14.19
CA SER A 265 -3.78 -45.54 14.27
C SER A 265 -3.71 -45.91 15.75
N SER A 266 -4.62 -46.78 16.18
CA SER A 266 -4.60 -47.38 17.52
C SER A 266 -3.24 -48.04 17.75
N PRO A 267 -2.58 -47.83 18.90
CA PRO A 267 -1.32 -48.51 19.18
C PRO A 267 -1.62 -50.01 19.24
N LYS A 268 -0.98 -50.75 18.33
CA LYS A 268 -0.98 -52.22 18.31
C LYS A 268 -0.56 -52.70 19.69
N ARG A 269 -1.49 -53.27 20.47
CA ARG A 269 -1.20 -54.01 21.70
C ARG A 269 -0.11 -55.04 21.35
N LYS A 270 1.11 -54.85 21.86
CA LYS A 270 2.08 -55.94 21.92
C LYS A 270 1.65 -56.85 23.07
N SER A 271 1.12 -58.00 22.71
CA SER A 271 1.04 -59.17 23.59
C SER A 271 2.41 -59.85 23.61
N ALA A 272 3.08 -59.82 24.76
CA ALA A 272 3.94 -60.87 25.33
C ALA A 272 4.54 -60.32 26.63
#